data_AF-A0A6M8B213-F1
#
_entry.id   AF-A0A6M8B213-F1
#
_cell.length_a   1.000
_cell.length_b   1.000
_cell.length_c   1.000
_cell.angle_alpha   90.00
_cell.angle_beta   90.00
_cell.angle_gamma   90.00
#
_symmetry.space_group_name_H-M   'P 1'
#
loop_
_entity.id
_entity.type
_entity.pdbx_description
1 polymer ?
#
loop_
_entity_poly.entity_id
_entity_poly.type
_entity_poly.pdbx_seq_one_letter_code
_entity_poly.pdbx_strand_id
1 'polypeptide(L)'
;MNAAQPGPARLTSPPAPVIVITKETATLDNGPRHPERIDGLIRIASGIYTEAASWGTMAPRERHEVLIEAVRRIEQGTILIGASAAIAYGLPIVGMRLGRVEALRVSGQRSATTLLHRRHREGLTGISENQGLLLSSVADTVIDIARWGGLIPGVCAMDAALHEELCVWEEIQEALERLPAGSRGVRTARTALGLADKRSESPGESVSRVRQWQGRLPRPVLQYVLDVGGRVIRVDFFWAQINLVGEYDGRIKYDAASFGKDPRAVLLDEKDRQNDLEDLYGVKVRRWRWADAWYHDGAAMIERLVRAGLEQMPAPWPLRA
;
A
#
# COMPACT_ATOMS: atom_id res chain seq x y z
N MET A 1 15.03 -22.29 -37.19
CA MET A 1 13.57 -22.05 -37.05
C MET A 1 13.36 -21.27 -35.77
N ASN A 2 12.83 -20.05 -35.90
CA ASN A 2 12.64 -19.07 -34.82
C ASN A 2 11.61 -19.56 -33.81
N ALA A 3 12.00 -19.68 -32.54
CA ALA A 3 11.06 -19.79 -31.42
C ALA A 3 10.71 -18.37 -30.94
N ALA A 4 9.46 -17.96 -31.19
CA ALA A 4 8.92 -16.70 -30.72
C ALA A 4 8.80 -16.72 -29.19
N GLN A 5 9.39 -15.73 -28.53
CA GLN A 5 9.18 -15.46 -27.11
C GLN A 5 7.75 -14.92 -26.89
N PRO A 6 7.03 -15.36 -25.84
CA PRO A 6 5.80 -14.68 -25.42
C PRO A 6 6.18 -13.36 -24.73
N GLY A 7 5.85 -12.24 -25.37
CA GLY A 7 6.00 -10.90 -24.77
C GLY A 7 5.05 -10.70 -23.58
N PRO A 8 5.39 -9.80 -22.63
CA PRO A 8 4.54 -9.55 -21.47
C PRO A 8 3.18 -9.00 -21.93
N ALA A 9 2.11 -9.61 -21.41
CA ALA A 9 0.75 -9.16 -21.63
C ALA A 9 0.61 -7.71 -21.16
N ARG A 10 0.53 -6.77 -22.11
CA ARG A 10 0.13 -5.39 -21.82
C ARG A 10 -1.33 -5.43 -21.42
N LEU A 11 -1.61 -5.30 -20.13
CA LEU A 11 -2.91 -4.86 -19.67
C LEU A 11 -3.20 -3.54 -20.41
N THR A 12 -4.21 -3.53 -21.26
CA THR A 12 -4.68 -2.31 -21.91
C THR A 12 -5.22 -1.41 -20.81
N SER A 13 -4.41 -0.48 -20.32
CA SER A 13 -4.87 0.56 -19.40
C SER A 13 -6.06 1.29 -20.05
N PRO A 14 -7.15 1.56 -19.31
CA PRO A 14 -8.18 2.45 -19.82
C PRO A 14 -7.55 3.78 -20.26
N PRO A 15 -8.14 4.49 -21.25
CA PRO A 15 -7.62 5.77 -21.68
C PRO A 15 -7.47 6.69 -20.46
N ALA A 16 -6.29 7.32 -20.33
CA ALA A 16 -6.02 8.24 -19.24
C ALA A 16 -7.12 9.30 -19.18
N PRO A 17 -7.65 9.62 -18.00
CA PRO A 17 -8.79 10.52 -17.91
C PRO A 17 -8.45 11.89 -18.47
N VAL A 18 -9.43 12.51 -19.12
CA VAL A 18 -9.29 13.85 -19.67
C VAL A 18 -9.07 14.83 -18.51
N ILE A 19 -7.96 15.56 -18.56
CA ILE A 19 -7.65 16.64 -17.62
C ILE A 19 -7.69 17.95 -18.41
N VAL A 20 -8.56 18.85 -17.97
CA VAL A 20 -8.70 20.19 -18.55
C VAL A 20 -8.14 21.22 -17.57
N ILE A 21 -7.08 21.91 -17.99
CA ILE A 21 -6.43 22.95 -17.21
C ILE A 21 -6.73 24.30 -17.85
N THR A 22 -7.37 25.20 -17.10
CA THR A 22 -7.81 26.51 -17.62
C THR A 22 -6.64 27.34 -18.17
N LYS A 23 -5.45 27.21 -17.59
CA LYS A 23 -4.24 27.90 -18.08
C LYS A 23 -3.78 27.40 -19.46
N GLU A 24 -3.95 26.11 -19.75
CA GLU A 24 -3.57 25.51 -21.04
C GLU A 24 -4.62 25.81 -22.11
N THR A 25 -5.91 25.80 -21.74
CA THR A 25 -6.99 26.10 -22.70
C THR A 25 -7.06 27.57 -23.07
N ALA A 26 -6.63 28.48 -22.18
CA ALA A 26 -6.55 29.90 -22.48
C ALA A 26 -5.51 30.25 -23.56
N THR A 27 -4.49 29.40 -23.76
CA THR A 27 -3.45 29.60 -24.77
C THR A 27 -3.79 28.99 -26.13
N LEU A 28 -4.92 28.29 -26.25
CA LEU A 28 -5.41 27.68 -27.49
C LEU A 28 -6.56 28.51 -28.05
N ASP A 29 -6.51 28.90 -29.33
CA ASP A 29 -7.58 29.69 -29.99
C ASP A 29 -8.96 29.00 -29.93
N ASN A 30 -8.99 27.66 -29.85
CA ASN A 30 -10.20 26.82 -29.79
C ASN A 30 -10.40 26.09 -28.44
N GLY A 31 -9.64 26.44 -27.39
CA GLY A 31 -9.78 25.81 -26.07
C GLY A 31 -11.01 26.31 -25.31
N PRO A 32 -11.66 25.50 -24.45
CA PRO A 32 -12.76 25.99 -23.63
C PRO A 32 -12.25 27.03 -22.62
N ARG A 33 -12.67 28.27 -22.82
CA ARG A 33 -12.34 29.42 -21.94
C ARG A 33 -13.07 29.37 -20.59
N HIS A 34 -14.17 28.60 -20.53
CA HIS A 34 -15.00 28.40 -19.34
C HIS A 34 -15.26 26.91 -19.07
N PRO A 35 -14.26 26.14 -18.61
CA PRO A 35 -14.44 24.70 -18.33
C PRO A 35 -15.57 24.41 -17.35
N GLU A 36 -15.85 25.34 -16.43
CA GLU A 36 -16.96 25.27 -15.48
C GLU A 36 -18.35 25.31 -16.12
N ARG A 37 -18.45 25.70 -17.39
CA ARG A 37 -19.71 25.73 -18.17
C ARG A 37 -19.85 24.53 -19.11
N ILE A 38 -18.87 23.61 -19.13
CA ILE A 38 -18.95 22.40 -19.94
C ILE A 38 -19.68 21.33 -19.15
N ASP A 39 -20.80 20.87 -19.68
CA ASP A 39 -21.55 19.76 -19.10
C ASP A 39 -20.70 18.50 -19.03
N GLY A 40 -20.77 17.80 -17.90
CA GLY A 40 -19.99 16.58 -17.66
C GLY A 40 -18.60 16.79 -17.10
N LEU A 41 -18.10 18.03 -16.95
CA LEU A 41 -16.87 18.31 -16.22
C LEU A 41 -17.13 18.64 -14.75
N ILE A 42 -16.22 18.19 -13.89
CA ILE A 42 -16.17 18.54 -12.47
C ILE A 42 -14.83 19.18 -12.14
N ARG A 43 -14.86 20.12 -11.19
CA ARG A 43 -13.65 20.77 -10.68
C ARG A 43 -13.00 19.91 -9.61
N ILE A 44 -11.77 19.44 -9.84
CA ILE A 44 -10.99 18.65 -8.87
C ILE A 44 -9.97 19.49 -8.11
N ALA A 45 -9.54 20.61 -8.69
CA ALA A 45 -8.73 21.62 -8.02
C ALA A 45 -8.91 22.99 -8.69
N SER A 46 -8.21 24.03 -8.20
CA SER A 46 -8.41 25.37 -8.74
C SER A 46 -7.93 25.46 -10.19
N GLY A 47 -8.85 25.69 -11.14
CA GLY A 47 -8.55 25.75 -12.57
C GLY A 47 -8.25 24.40 -13.21
N ILE A 48 -8.62 23.29 -12.55
CA ILE A 48 -8.35 21.92 -12.99
C ILE A 48 -9.65 21.12 -12.92
N TYR A 49 -10.02 20.55 -14.06
CA TYR A 49 -11.27 19.85 -14.28
C TYR A 49 -11.01 18.48 -14.90
N THR A 50 -11.93 17.55 -14.66
CA THR A 50 -11.95 16.22 -15.29
C THR A 50 -13.40 15.77 -15.49
N GLU A 51 -13.61 14.67 -16.20
CA GLU A 51 -14.93 14.13 -16.48
C GLU A 51 -15.59 13.53 -15.21
N ALA A 52 -16.83 13.94 -14.95
CA ALA A 52 -17.61 13.52 -13.78
C ALA A 52 -17.82 12.00 -13.73
N ALA A 53 -18.16 11.40 -14.88
CA ALA A 53 -18.46 9.98 -14.99
C ALA A 53 -17.23 9.12 -14.68
N SER A 54 -16.10 9.45 -15.31
CA SER A 54 -14.80 8.81 -15.09
C SER A 54 -14.36 8.96 -13.64
N TRP A 55 -14.40 10.18 -13.09
CA TRP A 55 -14.03 10.42 -11.69
C TRP A 55 -14.92 9.68 -10.69
N GLY A 56 -16.23 9.62 -10.93
CA GLY A 56 -17.21 9.00 -10.04
C GLY A 56 -16.96 7.51 -9.81
N THR A 57 -16.42 6.81 -10.79
CA THR A 57 -16.14 5.36 -10.75
C THR A 57 -14.72 5.01 -10.27
N MET A 58 -13.79 5.96 -10.33
CA MET A 58 -12.40 5.74 -9.91
C MET A 58 -12.23 5.45 -8.42
N ALA A 59 -11.33 4.52 -8.13
CA ALA A 59 -10.79 4.29 -6.81
C ALA A 59 -9.99 5.51 -6.32
N PRO A 60 -9.82 5.69 -4.99
CA PRO A 60 -9.06 6.81 -4.43
C PRO A 60 -7.63 6.95 -4.97
N ARG A 61 -6.97 5.83 -5.28
CA ARG A 61 -5.63 5.82 -5.91
C ARG A 61 -5.66 6.43 -7.30
N GLU A 62 -6.56 5.96 -8.16
CA GLU A 62 -6.68 6.43 -9.55
C GLU A 62 -6.98 7.92 -9.58
N ARG A 63 -7.93 8.38 -8.74
CA ARG A 63 -8.21 9.82 -8.55
C ARG A 63 -6.96 10.60 -8.17
N HIS A 64 -6.10 10.03 -7.31
CA HIS A 64 -4.87 10.68 -6.90
C HIS A 64 -3.81 10.71 -8.01
N GLU A 65 -3.73 9.68 -8.84
CA GLU A 65 -2.88 9.66 -10.03
C GLU A 65 -3.28 10.77 -11.02
N VAL A 66 -4.59 11.03 -11.20
CA VAL A 66 -5.07 12.20 -11.97
C VAL A 66 -4.55 13.51 -11.38
N LEU A 67 -4.55 13.65 -10.04
CA LEU A 67 -4.03 14.85 -9.38
C LEU A 67 -2.52 15.00 -9.57
N ILE A 68 -1.76 13.89 -9.50
CA ILE A 68 -0.31 13.88 -9.77
C ILE A 68 -0.04 14.33 -11.21
N GLU A 69 -0.78 13.80 -12.18
CA GLU A 69 -0.66 14.20 -13.59
C GLU A 69 -0.99 15.68 -13.78
N ALA A 70 -2.01 16.20 -13.09
CA ALA A 70 -2.32 17.62 -13.11
C ALA A 70 -1.17 18.48 -12.55
N VAL A 71 -0.50 18.04 -11.47
CA VAL A 71 0.70 18.71 -10.93
C VAL A 71 1.84 18.71 -11.96
N ARG A 72 2.10 17.57 -12.60
CA ARG A 72 3.15 17.42 -13.62
C ARG A 72 3.04 18.47 -14.73
N ARG A 73 1.81 18.77 -15.15
CA ARG A 73 1.53 19.73 -16.23
C ARG A 73 1.65 21.19 -15.79
N ILE A 74 1.30 21.52 -14.55
CA ILE A 74 1.19 22.92 -14.12
C ILE A 74 2.40 23.45 -13.33
N GLU A 75 3.18 22.59 -12.69
CA GLU A 75 4.25 22.97 -11.77
C GLU A 75 5.46 22.05 -11.94
N GLN A 76 6.26 22.33 -12.98
CA GLN A 76 7.52 21.63 -13.23
C GLN A 76 8.48 21.76 -12.05
N GLY A 77 9.28 20.72 -11.81
CA GLY A 77 10.22 20.69 -10.70
C GLY A 77 9.59 20.42 -9.32
N THR A 78 8.28 20.13 -9.25
CA THR A 78 7.65 19.67 -8.01
C THR A 78 8.23 18.31 -7.62
N ILE A 79 8.80 18.24 -6.41
CA ILE A 79 9.28 16.99 -5.81
C ILE A 79 8.14 16.38 -5.01
N LEU A 80 7.63 15.23 -5.45
CA LEU A 80 6.62 14.46 -4.74
C LEU A 80 7.25 13.73 -3.56
N ILE A 81 6.52 13.66 -2.46
CA ILE A 81 6.93 12.97 -1.23
C ILE A 81 5.74 12.18 -0.66
N GLY A 82 5.98 11.38 0.39
CA GLY A 82 4.93 10.68 1.12
C GLY A 82 3.98 9.88 0.23
N ALA A 83 2.68 10.09 0.39
CA ALA A 83 1.67 9.30 -0.32
C ALA A 83 1.74 9.43 -1.85
N SER A 84 2.10 10.62 -2.37
CA SER A 84 2.18 10.85 -3.81
C SER A 84 3.40 10.17 -4.43
N ALA A 85 4.56 10.24 -3.76
CA ALA A 85 5.74 9.50 -4.20
C ALA A 85 5.51 7.98 -4.12
N ALA A 86 4.90 7.50 -3.04
CA ALA A 86 4.59 6.08 -2.89
C ALA A 86 3.66 5.56 -3.99
N ILE A 87 2.64 6.33 -4.39
CA ILE A 87 1.78 5.98 -5.53
C ILE A 87 2.59 5.93 -6.82
N ALA A 88 3.46 6.91 -7.07
CA ALA A 88 4.32 6.94 -8.26
C ALA A 88 5.32 5.76 -8.32
N TYR A 89 5.72 5.20 -7.17
CA TYR A 89 6.53 3.97 -7.08
C TYR A 89 5.70 2.68 -7.13
N GLY A 90 4.37 2.75 -7.18
CA GLY A 90 3.52 1.56 -7.12
C GLY A 90 3.35 0.96 -5.71
N LEU A 91 3.87 1.62 -4.66
CA LEU A 91 3.77 1.15 -3.28
C LEU A 91 2.34 1.24 -2.74
N PRO A 92 1.91 0.31 -1.86
CA PRO A 92 0.57 0.32 -1.28
C PRO A 92 0.35 1.53 -0.37
N ILE A 93 -0.86 2.08 -0.40
CA ILE A 93 -1.31 3.12 0.53
C ILE A 93 -2.47 2.56 1.34
N VAL A 94 -2.25 2.38 2.64
CA VAL A 94 -3.25 1.85 3.56
C VAL A 94 -3.71 2.97 4.48
N GLY A 95 -5.03 3.16 4.63
CA GLY A 95 -5.61 4.05 5.65
C GLY A 95 -5.31 5.55 5.54
N MET A 96 -4.60 6.01 4.50
CA MET A 96 -4.27 7.43 4.31
C MET A 96 -5.28 8.15 3.42
N ARG A 97 -5.46 9.45 3.64
CA ARG A 97 -6.33 10.31 2.82
C ARG A 97 -5.55 10.84 1.61
N LEU A 98 -6.06 10.57 0.41
CA LEU A 98 -5.42 10.92 -0.86
C LEU A 98 -6.00 12.18 -1.54
N GLY A 99 -6.48 13.15 -0.76
CA GLY A 99 -7.23 14.30 -1.29
C GLY A 99 -6.40 15.41 -1.95
N ARG A 100 -5.08 15.43 -1.76
CA ARG A 100 -4.15 16.42 -2.33
C ARG A 100 -2.80 15.77 -2.57
N VAL A 101 -2.09 16.22 -3.61
CA VAL A 101 -0.74 15.77 -3.92
C VAL A 101 0.21 16.25 -2.82
N GLU A 102 0.98 15.34 -2.23
CA GLU A 102 2.00 15.64 -1.24
C GLU A 102 3.31 15.98 -1.95
N ALA A 103 3.85 17.16 -1.64
CA ALA A 103 5.06 17.67 -2.27
C ALA A 103 6.01 18.31 -1.25
N LEU A 104 7.28 18.37 -1.59
CA LEU A 104 8.28 19.07 -0.80
C LEU A 104 8.00 20.58 -0.80
N ARG A 105 8.04 21.17 0.39
CA ARG A 105 7.90 22.63 0.56
C ARG A 105 9.25 23.31 0.38
N VAL A 106 9.34 24.19 -0.61
CA VAL A 106 10.47 25.12 -0.76
C VAL A 106 10.17 26.44 -0.02
N SER A 107 11.21 27.15 0.41
CA SER A 107 11.08 28.43 1.10
C SER A 107 10.20 29.43 0.32
N GLY A 108 9.41 30.23 1.04
CA GLY A 108 8.47 31.18 0.45
C GLY A 108 7.17 30.58 -0.10
N GLN A 109 7.06 29.26 -0.24
CA GLN A 109 5.83 28.62 -0.72
C GLN A 109 4.75 28.49 0.36
N ARG A 110 3.48 28.57 -0.06
CA ARG A 110 2.32 28.24 0.77
C ARG A 110 2.34 26.75 1.15
N SER A 111 1.97 26.43 2.38
CA SER A 111 1.90 25.05 2.87
C SER A 111 0.81 24.21 2.19
N ALA A 112 -0.24 24.82 1.64
CA ALA A 112 -1.28 24.11 0.92
C ALA A 112 -1.99 24.97 -0.13
N THR A 113 -2.52 24.30 -1.14
CA THR A 113 -3.51 24.80 -2.11
C THR A 113 -4.67 23.82 -2.19
N THR A 114 -5.59 23.99 -3.14
CA THR A 114 -6.62 22.98 -3.41
C THR A 114 -6.06 21.69 -4.02
N LEU A 115 -4.92 21.76 -4.71
CA LEU A 115 -4.26 20.61 -5.35
C LEU A 115 -3.14 20.01 -4.48
N LEU A 116 -2.35 20.85 -3.83
CA LEU A 116 -1.09 20.46 -3.19
C LEU A 116 -1.15 20.59 -1.67
N HIS A 117 -0.53 19.65 -0.98
CA HIS A 117 -0.15 19.74 0.42
C HIS A 117 1.38 19.69 0.49
N ARG A 118 2.00 20.85 0.76
CA ARG A 118 3.45 20.98 0.80
C ARG A 118 3.97 20.80 2.22
N ARG A 119 4.84 19.80 2.42
CA ARG A 119 5.42 19.49 3.73
C ARG A 119 6.89 19.85 3.77
N HIS A 120 7.33 20.28 4.94
CA HIS A 120 8.74 20.46 5.20
C HIS A 120 9.39 19.12 5.51
N ARG A 121 10.41 18.74 4.75
CA ARG A 121 11.15 17.49 4.92
C ARG A 121 12.64 17.75 4.71
N GLU A 122 13.35 17.95 5.81
CA GLU A 122 14.82 18.04 5.82
C GLU A 122 15.45 16.65 5.86
N GLY A 123 16.68 16.52 5.36
CA GLY A 123 17.42 15.26 5.42
C GLY A 123 16.87 14.18 4.49
N LEU A 124 16.39 14.57 3.30
CA LEU A 124 16.16 13.61 2.22
C LEU A 124 17.51 12.99 1.81
N THR A 125 17.52 11.69 1.57
CA THR A 125 18.70 10.95 1.12
C THR A 125 18.94 11.12 -0.37
N GLY A 126 17.87 11.32 -1.14
CA GLY A 126 17.96 11.49 -2.58
C GLY A 126 16.64 11.91 -3.22
N ILE A 127 16.77 12.40 -4.45
CA ILE A 127 15.66 12.68 -5.36
C ILE A 127 15.88 11.80 -6.58
N SER A 128 14.82 11.10 -7.01
CA SER A 128 14.80 10.32 -8.24
C SER A 128 13.87 10.97 -9.25
N GLU A 129 14.12 10.71 -10.53
CA GLU A 129 13.23 11.11 -11.61
C GLU A 129 12.52 9.88 -12.18
N ASN A 130 11.19 9.95 -12.31
CA ASN A 130 10.38 8.91 -12.94
C ASN A 130 9.36 9.56 -13.88
N GLN A 131 9.47 9.31 -15.19
CA GLN A 131 8.55 9.82 -16.21
C GLN A 131 8.29 11.35 -16.13
N GLY A 132 9.33 12.13 -15.83
CA GLY A 132 9.26 13.59 -15.71
C GLY A 132 8.68 14.09 -14.37
N LEU A 133 8.47 13.21 -13.40
CA LEU A 133 8.17 13.55 -12.00
C LEU A 133 9.46 13.44 -11.18
N LEU A 134 9.70 14.43 -10.31
CA LEU A 134 10.73 14.32 -9.27
C LEU A 134 10.10 13.71 -8.02
N LEU A 135 10.74 12.70 -7.44
CA LEU A 135 10.25 11.95 -6.28
C LEU A 135 11.34 11.91 -5.21
N SER A 136 11.00 12.03 -3.92
CA SER A 136 11.92 11.59 -2.85
C SER A 136 12.26 10.11 -3.02
N SER A 137 13.47 9.69 -2.63
CA SER A 137 13.87 8.27 -2.67
C SER A 137 12.81 7.33 -2.08
N VAL A 138 12.80 6.06 -2.50
CA VAL A 138 11.89 5.03 -1.95
C VAL A 138 12.03 4.95 -0.42
N ALA A 139 13.26 4.99 0.08
CA ALA A 139 13.58 4.96 1.51
C ALA A 139 12.99 6.16 2.27
N ASP A 140 13.16 7.38 1.77
CA ASP A 140 12.55 8.57 2.37
C ASP A 140 11.02 8.50 2.33
N THR A 141 10.48 7.98 1.22
CA THR A 141 9.05 7.85 0.98
C THR A 141 8.40 6.96 2.01
N VAL A 142 8.92 5.74 2.24
CA VAL A 142 8.33 4.81 3.23
C VAL A 142 8.47 5.33 4.66
N ILE A 143 9.55 6.07 4.96
CA ILE A 143 9.70 6.78 6.24
C ILE A 143 8.63 7.85 6.42
N ASP A 144 8.37 8.66 5.39
CA ASP A 144 7.35 9.70 5.44
C ASP A 144 5.93 9.13 5.56
N ILE A 145 5.65 8.00 4.88
CA ILE A 145 4.41 7.23 5.07
C ILE A 145 4.26 6.81 6.53
N ALA A 146 5.31 6.26 7.15
CA ALA A 146 5.24 5.85 8.55
C ALA A 146 5.04 7.04 9.51
N ARG A 147 5.73 8.17 9.25
CA ARG A 147 5.65 9.38 10.09
C ARG A 147 4.30 10.07 10.02
N TRP A 148 3.66 10.08 8.85
CA TRP A 148 2.45 10.88 8.61
C TRP A 148 1.18 10.04 8.53
N GLY A 149 1.27 8.80 8.04
CA GLY A 149 0.18 7.84 7.98
C GLY A 149 0.08 6.96 9.23
N GLY A 150 1.18 6.79 9.97
CA GLY A 150 1.23 6.00 11.19
C GLY A 150 1.86 4.62 11.00
N LEU A 151 1.73 3.77 12.02
CA LEU A 151 2.47 2.50 12.08
C LEU A 151 2.09 1.54 10.96
N ILE A 152 0.80 1.22 10.80
CA ILE A 152 0.34 0.25 9.80
C ILE A 152 0.69 0.68 8.36
N PRO A 153 0.39 1.93 7.93
CA PRO A 153 0.75 2.35 6.58
C PRO A 153 2.27 2.30 6.36
N GLY A 154 3.05 2.68 7.36
CA GLY A 154 4.51 2.59 7.34
C GLY A 154 5.02 1.18 7.11
N VAL A 155 4.57 0.21 7.91
CA VAL A 155 4.97 -1.19 7.77
C VAL A 155 4.55 -1.75 6.42
N CYS A 156 3.32 -1.48 5.95
CA CYS A 156 2.86 -1.97 4.64
C CYS A 156 3.73 -1.43 3.49
N ALA A 157 4.10 -0.15 3.55
CA ALA A 157 4.92 0.47 2.52
C ALA A 157 6.37 -0.04 2.57
N MET A 158 6.94 -0.22 3.76
CA MET A 158 8.29 -0.77 3.95
C MET A 158 8.38 -2.24 3.52
N ASP A 159 7.41 -3.07 3.92
CA ASP A 159 7.32 -4.48 3.54
C ASP A 159 7.28 -4.60 2.01
N ALA A 160 6.38 -3.86 1.36
CA ALA A 160 6.26 -3.86 -0.10
C ALA A 160 7.53 -3.35 -0.79
N ALA A 161 8.15 -2.27 -0.31
CA ALA A 161 9.38 -1.74 -0.90
C ALA A 161 10.54 -2.75 -0.81
N LEU A 162 10.64 -3.48 0.31
CA LEU A 162 11.66 -4.50 0.52
C LEU A 162 11.35 -5.81 -0.23
N HIS A 163 10.07 -6.16 -0.38
CA HIS A 163 9.62 -7.35 -1.10
C HIS A 163 9.86 -7.21 -2.60
N GLU A 164 9.52 -6.05 -3.16
CA GLU A 164 9.70 -5.69 -4.57
C GLU A 164 11.13 -5.20 -4.89
N GLU A 165 12.03 -5.25 -3.91
CA GLU A 165 13.45 -4.85 -4.04
C GLU A 165 13.63 -3.41 -4.57
N LEU A 166 12.69 -2.51 -4.26
CA LEU A 166 12.75 -1.10 -4.64
C LEU A 166 13.75 -0.30 -3.80
N CYS A 167 14.10 -0.81 -2.62
CA CYS A 167 15.21 -0.36 -1.80
C CYS A 167 15.68 -1.50 -0.88
N VAL A 168 16.84 -1.32 -0.25
CA VAL A 168 17.35 -2.22 0.77
C VAL A 168 17.10 -1.67 2.19
N TRP A 169 17.22 -2.55 3.18
CA TRP A 169 16.97 -2.21 4.59
C TRP A 169 17.84 -1.04 5.06
N GLU A 170 19.11 -1.07 4.68
CA GLU A 170 20.13 -0.10 5.06
C GLU A 170 19.78 1.31 4.58
N GLU A 171 19.16 1.44 3.41
CA GLU A 171 18.71 2.74 2.88
C GLU A 171 17.54 3.31 3.70
N ILE A 172 16.58 2.46 4.13
CA ILE A 172 15.47 2.89 4.99
C ILE A 172 16.02 3.31 6.36
N GLN A 173 16.98 2.58 6.90
CA GLN A 173 17.64 2.91 8.16
C GLN A 173 18.39 4.24 8.05
N GLU A 174 19.17 4.46 6.99
CA GLU A 174 19.86 5.71 6.75
C GLU A 174 18.90 6.90 6.62
N ALA A 175 17.78 6.71 5.89
CA ALA A 175 16.73 7.72 5.77
C ALA A 175 16.07 8.07 7.11
N LEU A 176 15.91 7.09 8.00
CA LEU A 176 15.43 7.31 9.37
C LEU A 176 16.44 8.10 10.21
N GLU A 177 17.73 7.76 10.11
CA GLU A 177 18.82 8.38 10.87
C GLU A 177 19.09 9.83 10.47
N ARG A 178 18.86 10.17 9.19
CA ARG A 178 18.98 11.56 8.68
C ARG A 178 17.85 12.48 9.11
N LEU A 179 16.79 11.97 9.73
CA LEU A 179 15.74 12.82 10.28
C LEU A 179 16.29 13.71 11.41
N PRO A 180 15.99 15.01 11.42
CA PRO A 180 16.32 15.87 12.55
C PRO A 180 15.72 15.33 13.86
N ALA A 181 16.47 15.47 14.95
CA ALA A 181 15.99 15.11 16.28
C ALA A 181 14.66 15.80 16.61
N GLY A 182 13.72 15.07 17.23
CA GLY A 182 12.39 15.58 17.55
C GLY A 182 11.42 15.65 16.37
N SER A 183 11.83 15.21 15.17
CA SER A 183 10.95 15.07 14.00
C SER A 183 9.63 14.38 14.35
N ARG A 184 8.50 15.03 14.03
CA ARG A 184 7.16 14.45 14.25
C ARG A 184 7.07 13.08 13.58
N GLY A 185 6.56 12.09 14.32
CA GLY A 185 6.38 10.72 13.84
C GLY A 185 7.65 9.86 13.83
N VAL A 186 8.83 10.37 14.23
CA VAL A 186 10.08 9.59 14.18
C VAL A 186 10.03 8.30 15.02
N ARG A 187 9.37 8.33 16.19
CA ARG A 187 9.17 7.13 17.00
C ARG A 187 8.33 6.08 16.27
N THR A 188 7.26 6.51 15.60
CA THR A 188 6.40 5.62 14.81
C THR A 188 7.15 5.04 13.62
N ALA A 189 7.96 5.83 12.92
CA ALA A 189 8.80 5.35 11.83
C ALA A 189 9.85 4.33 12.29
N ARG A 190 10.46 4.55 13.46
CA ARG A 190 11.40 3.59 14.07
C ARG A 190 10.69 2.28 14.44
N THR A 191 9.50 2.35 15.04
CA THR A 191 8.69 1.16 15.32
C THR A 191 8.28 0.44 14.04
N ALA A 192 7.90 1.18 12.99
CA ALA A 192 7.54 0.61 11.69
C ALA A 192 8.73 -0.12 11.06
N LEU A 193 9.91 0.51 11.03
CA LEU A 193 11.12 -0.13 10.52
C LEU A 193 11.44 -1.40 11.32
N GLY A 194 11.43 -1.34 12.66
CA GLY A 194 11.66 -2.51 13.50
C GLY A 194 10.61 -3.63 13.34
N LEU A 195 9.44 -3.31 12.79
CA LEU A 195 8.43 -4.27 12.35
C LEU A 195 8.52 -4.61 10.87
N ALA A 196 9.32 -3.99 10.01
CA ALA A 196 9.31 -4.33 8.59
C ALA A 196 9.91 -5.74 8.34
N ASP A 197 9.33 -6.48 7.40
CA ASP A 197 9.75 -7.83 7.01
C ASP A 197 9.42 -8.09 5.52
N LYS A 198 10.46 -8.29 4.70
CA LYS A 198 10.35 -8.47 3.25
C LYS A 198 9.58 -9.71 2.80
N ARG A 199 9.26 -10.62 3.73
CA ARG A 199 8.50 -11.85 3.44
C ARG A 199 6.99 -11.61 3.39
N SER A 200 6.53 -10.45 3.84
CA SER A 200 5.12 -10.07 3.71
C SER A 200 4.82 -9.75 2.25
N GLU A 201 3.93 -10.53 1.62
CA GLU A 201 3.65 -10.44 0.18
C GLU A 201 2.44 -9.55 -0.13
N SER A 202 1.74 -9.08 0.91
CA SER A 202 0.56 -8.25 0.77
C SER A 202 0.38 -7.22 1.89
N PRO A 203 -0.34 -6.10 1.63
CA PRO A 203 -0.73 -5.18 2.69
C PRO A 203 -1.57 -5.84 3.79
N GLY A 204 -2.36 -6.85 3.44
CA GLY A 204 -3.19 -7.58 4.39
C GLY A 204 -2.37 -8.40 5.39
N GLU A 205 -1.33 -9.10 4.92
CA GLU A 205 -0.35 -9.76 5.78
C GLU A 205 0.35 -8.74 6.70
N SER A 206 0.79 -7.63 6.13
CA SER A 206 1.46 -6.55 6.85
C SER A 206 0.58 -5.98 7.97
N VAL A 207 -0.68 -5.66 7.68
CA VAL A 207 -1.68 -5.22 8.68
C VAL A 207 -1.86 -6.28 9.76
N SER A 208 -2.04 -7.54 9.35
CA SER A 208 -2.25 -8.66 10.26
C SER A 208 -1.10 -8.79 11.25
N ARG A 209 0.14 -8.69 10.77
CA ARG A 209 1.35 -8.79 11.57
C ARG A 209 1.49 -7.64 12.58
N VAL A 210 1.17 -6.41 12.17
CA VAL A 210 1.13 -5.26 13.10
C VAL A 210 0.07 -5.47 14.18
N ARG A 211 -1.12 -5.97 13.81
CA ARG A 211 -2.18 -6.26 14.79
C ARG A 211 -1.83 -7.42 15.72
N GLN A 212 -1.18 -8.47 15.21
CA GLN A 212 -0.71 -9.58 16.04
C GLN A 212 0.33 -9.07 17.06
N TRP A 213 1.23 -8.15 16.67
CA TRP A 213 2.20 -7.51 17.57
C TRP A 213 1.50 -6.64 18.63
N GLN A 214 0.56 -5.77 18.21
CA GLN A 214 -0.23 -4.95 19.13
C GLN A 214 -1.07 -5.79 20.10
N GLY A 215 -1.64 -6.89 19.59
CA GLY A 215 -2.41 -7.88 20.34
C GLY A 215 -1.55 -8.81 21.20
N ARG A 216 -0.23 -8.61 21.24
CA ARG A 216 0.73 -9.40 22.02
C ARG A 216 0.61 -10.90 21.76
N LEU A 217 0.31 -11.31 20.54
CA LEU A 217 0.36 -12.74 20.21
C LEU A 217 1.82 -13.23 20.26
N PRO A 218 2.11 -14.53 20.12
CA PRO A 218 3.46 -14.97 19.83
C PRO A 218 3.89 -14.55 18.42
N ARG A 219 5.18 -14.29 18.19
CA ARG A 219 5.68 -13.93 16.84
C ARG A 219 5.53 -15.14 15.89
N PRO A 220 4.85 -15.01 14.74
CA PRO A 220 4.80 -16.07 13.74
C PRO A 220 6.09 -16.16 12.93
N VAL A 221 6.33 -17.33 12.33
CA VAL A 221 7.23 -17.48 11.18
C VAL A 221 6.41 -17.16 9.92
N LEU A 222 6.90 -16.24 9.09
CA LEU A 222 6.22 -15.85 7.85
C LEU A 222 6.60 -16.76 6.70
N GLN A 223 5.66 -16.94 5.76
CA GLN A 223 5.86 -17.69 4.51
C GLN A 223 6.49 -19.07 4.75
N TYR A 224 6.00 -19.76 5.78
CA TYR A 224 6.56 -21.03 6.23
C TYR A 224 6.13 -22.16 5.29
N VAL A 225 7.05 -23.09 5.03
CA VAL A 225 6.82 -24.23 4.13
C VAL A 225 6.65 -25.48 4.98
N LEU A 226 5.47 -26.08 4.89
CA LEU A 226 5.11 -27.33 5.55
C LEU A 226 5.22 -28.48 4.54
N ASP A 227 5.82 -29.60 4.98
CA ASP A 227 5.66 -30.89 4.29
C ASP A 227 4.57 -31.68 4.99
N VAL A 228 3.52 -31.96 4.23
CA VAL A 228 2.26 -32.50 4.66
C VAL A 228 2.05 -33.81 3.88
N GLY A 229 2.78 -34.85 4.31
CA GLY A 229 2.81 -36.19 3.72
C GLY A 229 3.15 -36.21 2.24
N GLY A 230 4.25 -35.53 1.89
CA GLY A 230 4.75 -35.43 0.52
C GLY A 230 4.14 -34.28 -0.28
N ARG A 231 3.20 -33.52 0.30
CA ARG A 231 2.71 -32.28 -0.29
C ARG A 231 3.35 -31.08 0.40
N VAL A 232 4.01 -30.24 -0.40
CA VAL A 232 4.61 -28.99 0.07
C VAL A 232 3.58 -27.87 0.01
N ILE A 233 3.31 -27.22 1.15
CA ILE A 233 2.35 -26.11 1.27
C ILE A 233 3.05 -24.92 1.93
N ARG A 234 2.95 -23.75 1.30
CA ARG A 234 3.43 -22.49 1.86
C ARG A 234 2.28 -21.74 2.52
N VAL A 235 2.50 -21.26 3.74
CA VAL A 235 1.49 -20.56 4.56
C VAL A 235 1.99 -19.21 5.03
N ASP A 236 1.09 -18.24 5.17
CA ASP A 236 1.45 -16.85 5.50
C ASP A 236 2.06 -16.73 6.90
N PHE A 237 1.43 -17.34 7.90
CA PHE A 237 1.82 -17.28 9.31
C PHE A 237 1.85 -18.68 9.93
N PHE A 238 2.93 -19.02 10.62
CA PHE A 238 3.04 -20.30 11.33
C PHE A 238 3.53 -20.13 12.77
N TRP A 239 2.83 -20.77 13.69
CA TRP A 239 3.17 -20.86 15.12
C TRP A 239 3.45 -22.32 15.49
N ALA A 240 4.73 -22.68 15.43
CA ALA A 240 5.20 -24.05 15.64
C ALA A 240 4.83 -24.63 17.01
N GLN A 241 4.79 -23.79 18.05
CA GLN A 241 4.55 -24.22 19.44
C GLN A 241 3.16 -24.85 19.68
N ILE A 242 2.19 -24.56 18.81
CA ILE A 242 0.83 -25.13 18.87
C ILE A 242 0.36 -25.68 17.52
N ASN A 243 1.29 -25.85 16.57
CA ASN A 243 1.00 -26.30 15.21
C ASN A 243 -0.17 -25.54 14.55
N LEU A 244 -0.15 -24.20 14.64
CA LEU A 244 -1.19 -23.33 14.12
C LEU A 244 -0.71 -22.60 12.87
N VAL A 245 -1.52 -22.67 11.82
CA VAL A 245 -1.41 -21.91 10.58
C VAL A 245 -2.40 -20.75 10.61
N GLY A 246 -1.92 -19.57 10.24
CA GLY A 246 -2.73 -18.41 9.93
C GLY A 246 -2.61 -18.03 8.46
N GLU A 247 -3.73 -17.77 7.79
CA GLU A 247 -3.74 -17.30 6.41
C GLU A 247 -4.58 -16.03 6.26
N TYR A 248 -4.03 -15.06 5.53
CA TYR A 248 -4.77 -13.88 5.12
C TYR A 248 -5.49 -14.17 3.79
N ASP A 249 -6.81 -14.21 3.82
CA ASP A 249 -7.63 -14.35 2.62
C ASP A 249 -7.81 -12.98 1.95
N GLY A 250 -6.93 -12.70 0.99
CA GLY A 250 -6.93 -11.50 0.16
C GLY A 250 -8.03 -11.43 -0.90
N ARG A 251 -9.06 -12.31 -0.89
CA ARG A 251 -10.21 -12.28 -1.83
C ARG A 251 -11.17 -11.09 -1.62
N ILE A 252 -10.62 -9.89 -1.49
CA ILE A 252 -11.31 -8.63 -1.76
C ILE A 252 -10.45 -7.87 -2.77
N LYS A 253 -10.66 -8.15 -4.06
CA LYS A 253 -10.50 -7.11 -5.06
C LYS A 253 -11.86 -6.44 -5.25
N TYR A 254 -11.85 -5.11 -5.30
CA TYR A 254 -12.76 -4.40 -6.18
C TYR A 254 -12.44 -4.85 -7.62
N ASP A 255 -12.94 -6.02 -8.01
CA ASP A 255 -12.96 -6.47 -9.41
C ASP A 255 -14.34 -7.06 -9.64
N ALA A 256 -15.18 -6.30 -10.36
CA ALA A 256 -16.43 -6.80 -10.93
C ALA A 256 -16.19 -7.72 -12.15
N ALA A 257 -15.04 -8.40 -12.20
CA ALA A 257 -14.61 -9.20 -13.32
C ALA A 257 -13.95 -10.50 -12.83
N SER A 258 -14.77 -11.45 -12.38
CA SER A 258 -14.38 -12.86 -12.30
C SER A 258 -15.57 -13.73 -12.69
N PHE A 259 -15.97 -13.61 -13.96
CA PHE A 259 -16.77 -14.64 -14.62
C PHE A 259 -15.81 -15.78 -15.01
N GLY A 260 -16.06 -17.01 -14.53
CA GLY A 260 -15.47 -18.18 -15.16
C GLY A 260 -15.27 -19.46 -14.34
N LYS A 261 -15.48 -19.46 -13.02
CA LYS A 261 -15.47 -20.71 -12.23
C LYS A 261 -16.68 -20.74 -11.29
N ASP A 262 -17.34 -21.90 -11.19
CA ASP A 262 -18.44 -22.10 -10.24
C ASP A 262 -17.93 -21.79 -8.81
N PRO A 263 -18.44 -20.71 -8.17
CA PRO A 263 -17.99 -20.32 -6.84
C PRO A 263 -18.15 -21.44 -5.81
N ARG A 264 -19.11 -22.35 -6.00
CA ARG A 264 -19.32 -23.49 -5.09
C ARG A 264 -18.21 -24.53 -5.20
N ALA A 265 -17.72 -24.81 -6.40
CA ALA A 265 -16.65 -25.80 -6.61
C ALA A 265 -15.31 -25.34 -6.02
N VAL A 266 -14.98 -24.05 -6.17
CA VAL A 266 -13.77 -23.47 -5.55
C VAL A 266 -13.86 -23.47 -4.03
N LEU A 267 -15.04 -23.22 -3.47
CA LEU A 267 -15.26 -23.25 -2.01
C LEU A 267 -15.24 -24.66 -1.43
N LEU A 268 -15.68 -25.67 -2.20
CA LEU A 268 -15.62 -27.08 -1.80
C LEU A 268 -14.19 -27.60 -1.82
N ASP A 269 -13.43 -27.33 -2.89
CA ASP A 269 -12.01 -27.71 -3.00
C ASP A 269 -11.16 -27.06 -1.89
N GLU A 270 -11.43 -25.79 -1.56
CA GLU A 270 -10.78 -25.08 -0.46
C GLU A 270 -11.12 -25.65 0.93
N LYS A 271 -12.34 -26.18 1.10
CA LYS A 271 -12.81 -26.80 2.35
C LYS A 271 -12.28 -28.23 2.50
N ASP A 272 -12.26 -29.00 1.43
CA ASP A 272 -11.72 -30.36 1.42
C ASP A 272 -10.20 -30.32 1.66
N ARG A 273 -9.49 -29.36 1.07
CA ARG A 273 -8.07 -29.09 1.35
C ARG A 273 -7.81 -28.70 2.81
N GLN A 274 -8.75 -27.98 3.45
CA GLN A 274 -8.64 -27.64 4.86
C GLN A 274 -8.82 -28.89 5.74
N ASN A 275 -9.83 -29.72 5.47
CA ASN A 275 -10.05 -30.95 6.21
C ASN A 275 -8.83 -31.88 6.12
N ASP A 276 -8.21 -32.00 4.93
CA ASP A 276 -6.98 -32.79 4.75
C ASP A 276 -5.81 -32.31 5.61
N LEU A 277 -5.65 -30.99 5.79
CA LEU A 277 -4.59 -30.41 6.64
C LEU A 277 -4.85 -30.64 8.13
N GLU A 278 -6.10 -30.48 8.56
CA GLU A 278 -6.51 -30.61 9.95
C GLU A 278 -6.50 -32.08 10.39
N ASP A 279 -7.03 -33.00 9.58
CA ASP A 279 -7.25 -34.41 9.94
C ASP A 279 -5.97 -35.26 9.85
N LEU A 280 -5.09 -35.04 8.87
CA LEU A 280 -3.93 -35.92 8.64
C LEU A 280 -2.68 -35.49 9.41
N TYR A 281 -2.57 -34.22 9.81
CA TYR A 281 -1.29 -33.66 10.34
C TYR A 281 -1.47 -32.85 11.63
N GLY A 282 -2.69 -32.79 12.17
CA GLY A 282 -2.98 -32.08 13.41
C GLY A 282 -2.67 -30.58 13.35
N VAL A 283 -2.68 -30.00 12.15
CA VAL A 283 -2.41 -28.58 11.90
C VAL A 283 -3.72 -27.82 12.02
N LYS A 284 -3.83 -26.86 12.94
CA LYS A 284 -5.01 -25.99 13.00
C LYS A 284 -4.87 -24.90 11.96
N VAL A 285 -5.88 -24.64 11.12
CA VAL A 285 -5.82 -23.56 10.12
C VAL A 285 -6.82 -22.47 10.49
N ARG A 286 -6.38 -21.21 10.58
CA ARG A 286 -7.26 -20.05 10.81
C ARG A 286 -7.06 -19.02 9.72
N ARG A 287 -8.12 -18.77 8.96
CA ARG A 287 -8.13 -17.75 7.90
C ARG A 287 -8.80 -16.49 8.39
N TRP A 288 -8.43 -15.33 7.87
CA TRP A 288 -9.13 -14.08 8.13
C TRP A 288 -9.04 -13.12 6.95
N ARG A 289 -9.96 -12.16 6.91
CA ARG A 289 -10.05 -11.16 5.82
C ARG A 289 -9.62 -9.78 6.29
N TRP A 290 -9.56 -8.84 5.35
CA TRP A 290 -9.26 -7.43 5.64
C TRP A 290 -10.10 -6.88 6.80
N ALA A 291 -11.42 -7.14 6.81
CA ALA A 291 -12.30 -6.63 7.85
C ALA A 291 -11.93 -7.13 9.26
N ASP A 292 -11.46 -8.39 9.37
CA ASP A 292 -11.08 -9.00 10.64
C ASP A 292 -9.77 -8.40 11.20
N ALA A 293 -8.85 -7.99 10.33
CA ALA A 293 -7.54 -7.45 10.69
C ALA A 293 -7.52 -5.91 10.76
N TRP A 294 -8.40 -5.23 10.04
CA TRP A 294 -8.38 -3.77 9.92
C TRP A 294 -9.24 -3.08 10.99
N TYR A 295 -10.50 -3.50 11.10
CA TYR A 295 -11.47 -2.84 11.99
C TYR A 295 -11.31 -3.30 13.44
N HIS A 296 -11.76 -2.45 14.37
CA HIS A 296 -11.72 -2.71 15.82
C HIS A 296 -10.36 -3.22 16.30
N ASP A 297 -9.29 -2.62 15.75
CA ASP A 297 -7.91 -2.98 16.03
C ASP A 297 -7.53 -4.45 15.83
N GLY A 298 -8.20 -5.12 14.89
CA GLY A 298 -7.96 -6.52 14.57
C GLY A 298 -8.57 -7.50 15.57
N ALA A 299 -9.51 -7.05 16.41
CA ALA A 299 -10.08 -7.86 17.49
C ALA A 299 -10.63 -9.21 17.02
N ALA A 300 -11.33 -9.25 15.87
CA ALA A 300 -11.89 -10.49 15.33
C ALA A 300 -10.81 -11.49 14.90
N MET A 301 -9.73 -11.02 14.26
CA MET A 301 -8.57 -11.85 13.92
C MET A 301 -7.88 -12.35 15.20
N ILE A 302 -7.63 -11.46 16.17
CA ILE A 302 -6.96 -11.81 17.44
C ILE A 302 -7.79 -12.86 18.20
N GLU A 303 -9.10 -12.65 18.35
CA GLU A 303 -10.00 -13.59 19.01
C GLU A 303 -10.00 -14.96 18.33
N ARG A 304 -10.01 -15.00 17.00
CA ARG A 304 -9.95 -16.24 16.21
C ARG A 304 -8.65 -17.01 16.48
N LEU A 305 -7.52 -16.32 16.56
CA LEU A 305 -6.21 -16.90 16.84
C LEU A 305 -6.09 -17.37 18.31
N VAL A 306 -6.62 -16.60 19.26
CA VAL A 306 -6.64 -16.97 20.68
C VAL A 306 -7.52 -18.20 20.91
N ARG A 307 -8.72 -18.26 20.31
CA ARG A 307 -9.59 -19.46 20.37
C ARG A 307 -8.96 -20.70 19.77
N ALA A 308 -7.98 -20.55 18.87
CA ALA A 308 -7.23 -21.67 18.31
C ALA A 308 -6.11 -22.18 19.23
N GLY A 309 -5.80 -21.44 20.30
CA GLY A 309 -4.83 -21.81 21.34
C GLY A 309 -3.65 -20.87 21.48
N LEU A 310 -3.59 -19.73 20.78
CA LEU A 310 -2.55 -18.74 21.06
C LEU A 310 -2.84 -18.02 22.37
N GLU A 311 -1.82 -17.93 23.22
CA GLU A 311 -1.86 -17.16 24.45
C GLU A 311 -1.25 -15.78 24.22
N GLN A 312 -1.91 -14.73 24.72
CA GLN A 312 -1.35 -13.39 24.68
C GLN A 312 -0.19 -13.27 25.66
N MET A 313 0.93 -12.76 25.17
CA MET A 313 2.14 -12.50 25.92
C MET A 313 1.98 -11.27 26.84
N PRO A 314 2.79 -11.16 27.91
CA PRO A 314 2.79 -9.98 28.78
C PRO A 314 3.11 -8.68 28.03
N ALA A 315 4.01 -8.75 27.05
CA ALA A 315 4.43 -7.64 26.20
C ALA A 315 4.59 -8.10 24.73
N PRO A 316 4.52 -7.19 23.75
CA PRO A 316 4.84 -7.50 22.36
C PRO A 316 6.27 -8.05 22.21
N TRP A 317 6.49 -8.90 21.19
CA TRP A 317 7.83 -9.39 20.88
C TRP A 317 8.78 -8.25 20.48
N PRO A 318 10.10 -8.41 20.72
CA PRO A 318 11.08 -7.38 20.42
C PRO A 318 11.12 -7.06 18.92
N LEU A 319 11.36 -5.78 18.63
CA LEU A 319 11.55 -5.28 17.28
C LEU A 319 12.96 -5.59 16.78
N ARG A 320 13.13 -5.65 15.47
CA ARG A 320 14.47 -5.68 14.87
C ARG A 320 15.23 -4.41 15.26
N ALA A 321 16.48 -4.58 15.66
CA ALA A 321 17.40 -3.49 15.97
C ALA A 321 17.82 -2.76 14.68
#